data_AF-C4FJ91-F1
#
_entry.id   AF-C4FJ91-F1
#
_cell.length_a   1.000
_cell.length_b   1.000
_cell.length_c   1.000
_cell.angle_alpha   90.00
_cell.angle_beta   90.00
_cell.angle_gamma   90.00
#
_symmetry.space_group_name_H-M   'P 1'
#
loop_
_entity.id
_entity.type
_entity.pdbx_description
1 polymer ?
#
loop_
_entity_poly.entity_id
_entity_poly.type
_entity_poly.pdbx_seq_one_letter_code
_entity_poly.pdbx_strand_id
1 'polypeptide(L)'
;MEKINKTLEIIRTVLSYNDKLLERVKISQAILENVGDILTPGLKEDLKSIDSINVNKKREFLKIVLNFLEEVKSKYEKQTTPKQEEAKFDLVQLTKLSIEKLQSLLATEKKAFKKIQVSNVRDALFNLPNRYEDRRIKKILKVKDGETGTFIAEVEDIKKIGRGKLKVEVILKQDNV
;
A
#
# COMPACT_ATOMS: atom_id res chain seq x y z
N MET A 1 -17.87 13.62 -8.81
CA MET A 1 -17.63 13.48 -7.35
C MET A 1 -18.72 14.10 -6.50
N GLU A 2 -19.21 15.30 -6.82
CA GLU A 2 -20.25 15.98 -6.02
C GLU A 2 -21.56 15.15 -5.91
N LYS A 3 -22.04 14.55 -7.01
CA LYS A 3 -23.21 13.66 -7.01
C LYS A 3 -23.04 12.39 -6.16
N ILE A 4 -21.83 11.79 -6.17
CA ILE A 4 -21.50 10.60 -5.36
C ILE A 4 -21.48 10.97 -3.86
N ASN A 5 -20.86 12.09 -3.51
CA ASN A 5 -20.81 12.57 -2.12
C ASN A 5 -22.20 12.89 -1.57
N LYS A 6 -23.04 13.59 -2.34
CA LYS A 6 -24.44 13.85 -1.98
C LYS A 6 -25.23 12.55 -1.74
N THR A 7 -25.00 11.53 -2.58
CA THR A 7 -25.67 10.23 -2.42
C THR A 7 -25.19 9.45 -1.20
N LEU A 8 -23.88 9.50 -0.90
CA LEU A 8 -23.33 8.92 0.32
C LEU A 8 -23.93 9.56 1.58
N GLU A 9 -24.11 10.89 1.59
CA GLU A 9 -24.77 11.61 2.69
C GLU A 9 -26.24 11.22 2.83
N ILE A 10 -26.99 11.12 1.72
CA ILE A 10 -28.38 10.65 1.72
C ILE A 10 -28.48 9.23 2.28
N ILE A 11 -27.60 8.31 1.87
CA ILE A 11 -27.64 6.92 2.36
C ILE A 11 -27.25 6.86 3.85
N ARG A 12 -26.25 7.63 4.29
CA ARG A 12 -25.83 7.68 5.71
C ARG A 12 -26.90 8.25 6.62
N THR A 13 -27.57 9.33 6.19
CA THR A 13 -28.69 9.93 6.93
C THR A 13 -29.87 8.96 7.01
N VAL A 14 -30.21 8.28 5.92
CA VAL A 14 -31.26 7.25 5.93
C VAL A 14 -30.92 6.09 6.86
N LEU A 15 -29.69 5.59 6.82
CA LEU A 15 -29.25 4.48 7.69
C LEU A 15 -29.30 4.84 9.18
N SER A 16 -29.26 6.13 9.53
CA SER A 16 -29.39 6.63 10.90
C SER A 16 -30.84 6.70 11.40
N TYR A 17 -31.84 6.50 10.52
CA TYR A 17 -33.24 6.58 10.89
C TYR A 17 -33.74 5.33 11.64
N ASN A 18 -34.74 5.55 12.50
CA ASN A 18 -35.49 4.48 13.15
C ASN A 18 -36.33 3.71 12.11
N ASP A 19 -36.64 2.45 12.39
CA ASP A 19 -37.30 1.54 11.45
C ASP A 19 -38.64 2.06 10.90
N LYS A 20 -39.44 2.73 11.75
CA LYS A 20 -40.72 3.35 11.35
C LYS A 20 -40.56 4.49 10.33
N LEU A 21 -39.44 5.21 10.39
CA LEU A 21 -39.13 6.29 9.43
C LEU A 21 -38.56 5.70 8.14
N LEU A 22 -37.69 4.70 8.25
CA LEU A 22 -37.07 4.03 7.11
C LEU A 22 -38.10 3.34 6.18
N GLU A 23 -39.19 2.85 6.75
CA GLU A 23 -40.34 2.30 6.01
C GLU A 23 -41.06 3.36 5.15
N ARG A 24 -41.16 4.60 5.65
CA ARG A 24 -41.92 5.68 5.00
C ARG A 24 -41.13 6.43 3.94
N VAL A 25 -39.81 6.48 4.05
CA VAL A 25 -38.97 7.26 3.15
C VAL A 25 -38.79 6.51 1.83
N LYS A 26 -39.14 7.15 0.71
CA LYS A 26 -38.89 6.64 -0.66
C LYS A 26 -37.59 7.22 -1.19
N ILE A 27 -36.63 6.36 -1.53
CA ILE A 27 -35.23 6.75 -1.76
C ILE A 27 -34.75 6.31 -3.15
N SER A 28 -35.47 5.37 -3.79
CA SER A 28 -35.14 4.83 -5.11
C SER A 28 -34.84 5.90 -6.15
N GLN A 29 -35.73 6.89 -6.30
CA GLN A 29 -35.62 7.98 -7.26
C GLN A 29 -34.40 8.87 -6.98
N ALA A 30 -34.20 9.26 -5.72
CA ALA A 30 -33.10 10.14 -5.33
C ALA A 30 -31.71 9.50 -5.58
N ILE A 31 -31.57 8.19 -5.39
CA ILE A 31 -30.31 7.48 -5.68
C ILE A 31 -30.14 7.28 -7.20
N LEU A 32 -31.22 6.96 -7.93
CA LEU A 32 -31.18 6.77 -9.38
C LEU A 32 -30.78 8.06 -10.12
N GLU A 33 -31.31 9.21 -9.72
CA GLU A 33 -31.00 10.50 -10.34
C GLU A 33 -29.53 10.92 -10.14
N ASN A 34 -28.94 10.56 -9.00
CA ASN A 34 -27.58 10.98 -8.68
C ASN A 34 -26.51 10.00 -9.17
N VAL A 35 -26.77 8.68 -9.16
CA VAL A 35 -25.74 7.64 -9.37
C VAL A 35 -26.19 6.51 -10.31
N GLY A 36 -27.36 6.61 -10.94
CA GLY A 36 -27.93 5.57 -11.79
C GLY A 36 -27.06 5.14 -13.00
N ASP A 37 -26.09 5.96 -13.41
CA ASP A 37 -25.17 5.66 -14.51
C ASP A 37 -23.88 4.96 -14.06
N ILE A 38 -23.56 5.02 -12.75
CA ILE A 38 -22.34 4.44 -12.16
C ILE A 38 -22.63 3.08 -11.52
N LEU A 39 -23.90 2.80 -11.21
CA LEU A 39 -24.33 1.51 -10.66
C LEU A 39 -24.24 0.40 -11.70
N THR A 40 -23.91 -0.81 -11.25
CA THR A 40 -24.01 -2.01 -12.08
C THR A 40 -25.47 -2.27 -12.45
N PRO A 41 -25.75 -2.91 -13.61
CA PRO A 41 -27.12 -3.15 -14.07
C PRO A 41 -27.98 -3.92 -13.05
N GLY A 42 -27.40 -4.89 -12.33
CA GLY A 42 -28.09 -5.59 -11.24
C GLY A 42 -28.49 -4.67 -10.08
N LEU A 43 -27.57 -3.85 -9.57
CA LEU A 43 -27.87 -2.88 -8.51
C LEU A 43 -28.91 -1.85 -8.94
N LYS A 44 -28.93 -1.49 -10.23
CA LYS A 44 -29.89 -0.54 -10.81
C LYS A 44 -31.31 -1.11 -10.86
N GLU A 45 -31.46 -2.41 -11.10
CA GLU A 45 -32.76 -3.09 -11.07
C GLU A 45 -33.26 -3.28 -9.63
N ASP A 46 -32.39 -3.71 -8.74
CA ASP A 46 -32.72 -3.88 -7.31
C ASP A 46 -33.09 -2.56 -6.64
N LEU A 47 -32.47 -1.44 -7.04
CA LEU A 47 -32.77 -0.12 -6.52
C LEU A 47 -34.19 0.36 -6.88
N LYS A 48 -34.81 -0.16 -7.95
CA LYS A 48 -36.19 0.19 -8.32
C LYS A 48 -37.23 -0.43 -7.38
N SER A 49 -36.91 -1.57 -6.76
CA SER A 49 -37.80 -2.29 -5.85
C SER A 49 -37.51 -2.01 -4.37
N ILE A 50 -36.45 -1.27 -4.05
CA ILE A 50 -36.01 -0.99 -2.68
C ILE A 50 -37.10 -0.39 -1.76
N ASP A 51 -38.01 0.40 -2.32
CA ASP A 51 -39.05 1.09 -1.56
C ASP A 51 -40.22 0.18 -1.16
N SER A 52 -40.37 -1.00 -1.80
CA SER A 52 -41.41 -1.98 -1.49
C SER A 52 -40.90 -3.17 -0.64
N ILE A 53 -39.63 -3.15 -0.27
CA ILE A 53 -38.98 -4.23 0.47
C ILE A 53 -39.06 -3.97 1.99
N ASN A 54 -39.07 -5.05 2.78
CA ASN A 54 -39.01 -5.00 4.24
C ASN A 54 -37.80 -4.17 4.74
N VAL A 55 -38.00 -3.39 5.81
CA VAL A 55 -37.04 -2.50 6.48
C VAL A 55 -35.65 -3.13 6.64
N ASN A 56 -35.56 -4.39 7.09
CA ASN A 56 -34.27 -5.06 7.29
C ASN A 56 -33.49 -5.26 5.99
N LYS A 57 -34.16 -5.78 4.96
CA LYS A 57 -33.59 -5.99 3.63
C LYS A 57 -33.25 -4.65 2.95
N LYS A 58 -34.09 -3.62 3.16
CA LYS A 58 -33.83 -2.25 2.70
C LYS A 58 -32.54 -1.69 3.33
N ARG A 59 -32.34 -1.90 4.62
CA ARG A 59 -31.13 -1.48 5.34
C ARG A 59 -29.87 -2.23 4.88
N GLU A 60 -29.96 -3.53 4.67
CA GLU A 60 -28.86 -4.34 4.13
C GLU A 60 -28.48 -3.91 2.72
N PHE A 61 -29.47 -3.70 1.85
CA PHE A 61 -29.24 -3.24 0.48
C PHE A 61 -28.57 -1.87 0.46
N LEU A 62 -29.01 -0.91 1.29
CA LEU A 62 -28.37 0.40 1.41
C LEU A 62 -26.91 0.31 1.87
N LYS A 63 -26.55 -0.65 2.73
CA LYS A 63 -25.14 -0.91 3.11
C LYS A 63 -24.32 -1.41 1.93
N ILE A 64 -24.88 -2.31 1.12
CA ILE A 64 -24.23 -2.83 -0.09
C ILE A 64 -23.95 -1.68 -1.07
N VAL A 65 -24.95 -0.83 -1.31
CA VAL A 65 -24.82 0.36 -2.18
C VAL A 65 -23.79 1.34 -1.60
N LEU A 66 -23.80 1.58 -0.28
CA LEU A 66 -22.83 2.45 0.38
C LEU A 66 -21.39 1.94 0.18
N ASN A 67 -21.15 0.65 0.44
CA ASN A 67 -19.83 0.05 0.25
C ASN A 67 -19.36 0.14 -1.21
N PHE A 68 -20.26 -0.12 -2.16
CA PHE A 68 -19.96 0.01 -3.59
C PHE A 68 -19.56 1.44 -3.96
N LEU A 69 -20.31 2.45 -3.48
CA LEU A 69 -20.01 3.85 -3.75
C LEU A 69 -18.71 4.32 -3.10
N GLU A 70 -18.39 3.82 -1.91
CA GLU A 70 -17.11 4.09 -1.22
C GLU A 70 -15.93 3.44 -1.96
N GLU A 71 -16.08 2.21 -2.45
CA GLU A 71 -15.07 1.56 -3.30
C GLU A 71 -14.82 2.33 -4.59
N VAL A 72 -15.89 2.76 -5.28
CA VAL A 72 -15.78 3.58 -6.49
C VAL A 72 -15.06 4.89 -6.15
N LYS A 73 -15.46 5.58 -5.08
CA LYS A 73 -14.82 6.82 -4.62
C LYS A 73 -13.33 6.62 -4.34
N SER A 74 -12.96 5.55 -3.63
CA SER A 74 -11.55 5.26 -3.31
C SER A 74 -10.70 4.92 -4.53
N LYS A 75 -11.28 4.24 -5.53
CA LYS A 75 -10.61 3.98 -6.82
C LYS A 75 -10.38 5.28 -7.59
N TYR A 76 -11.36 6.18 -7.61
CA TYR A 76 -11.21 7.50 -8.22
C TYR A 76 -10.17 8.35 -7.47
N GLU A 77 -10.22 8.41 -6.14
CA GLU A 77 -9.27 9.21 -5.33
C GLU A 77 -7.82 8.74 -5.53
N LYS A 78 -7.59 7.42 -5.60
CA LYS A 78 -6.27 6.83 -5.90
C LYS A 78 -5.80 7.12 -7.34
N GLN A 79 -6.70 7.37 -8.28
CA GLN A 79 -6.37 7.78 -9.65
C GLN A 79 -6.16 9.30 -9.77
N THR A 80 -6.80 10.11 -8.92
CA THR A 80 -6.71 11.58 -8.95
C THR A 80 -5.65 12.18 -8.02
N THR A 81 -5.05 11.41 -7.11
CA THR A 81 -3.71 11.79 -6.63
C THR A 81 -2.86 11.98 -7.88
N PRO A 82 -2.31 13.18 -8.14
CA PRO A 82 -1.45 13.37 -9.29
C PRO A 82 -0.37 12.30 -9.18
N LYS A 83 -0.33 11.37 -10.14
CA LYS A 83 0.94 10.73 -10.47
C LYS A 83 1.88 11.90 -10.58
N GLN A 84 2.83 12.04 -9.65
CA GLN A 84 3.94 12.96 -9.82
C GLN A 84 4.36 12.77 -11.27
N GLU A 85 4.27 13.82 -12.09
CA GLU A 85 4.74 13.74 -13.46
C GLU A 85 6.13 13.14 -13.35
N GLU A 86 6.29 11.90 -13.80
CA GLU A 86 7.57 11.23 -13.75
C GLU A 86 8.46 12.12 -14.60
N ALA A 87 9.33 12.89 -13.93
CA ALA A 87 10.20 13.81 -14.62
C ALA A 87 10.97 12.99 -15.64
N LYS A 88 10.65 13.20 -16.92
CA LYS A 88 11.25 12.47 -18.02
C LYS A 88 12.65 13.00 -18.21
N PHE A 89 13.57 12.53 -17.38
CA PHE A 89 14.99 12.82 -17.53
C PHE A 89 15.55 11.97 -18.66
N ASP A 90 16.08 12.63 -19.68
CA ASP A 90 16.87 11.96 -20.70
C ASP A 90 18.26 11.60 -20.12
N LEU A 91 18.89 10.55 -20.65
CA LEU A 91 20.21 10.09 -20.23
C LEU A 91 21.29 11.19 -20.36
N VAL A 92 21.09 12.13 -21.28
CA VAL A 92 21.96 13.31 -21.47
C VAL A 92 21.74 14.36 -20.38
N GLN A 93 20.56 14.43 -19.79
CA GLN A 93 20.30 15.33 -18.66
C GLN A 93 20.93 14.79 -17.38
N LEU A 94 20.93 13.47 -17.21
CA LEU A 94 21.52 12.80 -16.05
C LEU A 94 23.05 12.95 -15.95
N THR A 95 23.77 13.16 -17.07
CA THR A 95 25.21 13.46 -17.04
C THR A 95 25.51 14.84 -16.46
N LYS A 96 24.56 15.79 -16.57
CA LYS A 96 24.71 17.15 -16.03
C LYS A 96 24.49 17.21 -14.52
N LEU A 97 23.83 16.19 -13.95
CA LEU A 97 23.56 16.09 -12.52
C LEU A 97 24.77 15.48 -11.80
N SER A 98 25.59 16.32 -11.17
CA SER A 98 26.73 15.88 -10.38
C SER A 98 26.30 15.31 -9.02
N ILE A 99 26.91 14.19 -8.62
CA ILE A 99 26.67 13.53 -7.32
C ILE A 99 27.02 14.44 -6.14
N GLU A 100 28.07 15.27 -6.27
CA GLU A 100 28.50 16.17 -5.19
C GLU A 100 27.42 17.20 -4.83
N LYS A 101 26.58 17.57 -5.80
CA LYS A 101 25.50 18.56 -5.65
C LYS A 101 24.17 17.96 -5.19
N LEU A 102 24.05 16.63 -5.07
CA LEU A 102 22.82 15.99 -4.61
C LEU A 102 22.60 16.25 -3.11
N GLN A 103 21.44 16.81 -2.76
CA GLN A 103 21.08 17.08 -1.37
C GLN A 103 20.66 15.82 -0.60
N SER A 104 20.22 14.77 -1.32
CA SER A 104 19.80 13.50 -0.74
C SER A 104 20.95 12.65 -0.18
N LEU A 105 22.20 12.95 -0.55
CA LEU A 105 23.37 12.17 -0.13
C LEU A 105 24.12 12.85 1.02
N LEU A 106 24.54 12.04 1.98
CA LEU A 106 25.44 12.42 3.06
C LEU A 106 26.87 12.65 2.52
N ALA A 107 27.67 13.41 3.27
CA ALA A 107 29.06 13.69 2.89
C ALA A 107 29.92 12.42 2.80
N THR A 108 29.62 11.41 3.63
CA THR A 108 30.28 10.09 3.60
C THR A 108 29.95 9.32 2.33
N GLU A 109 28.69 9.36 1.89
CA GLU A 109 28.22 8.70 0.67
C GLU A 109 28.82 9.36 -0.58
N LYS A 110 28.85 10.70 -0.63
CA LYS A 110 29.51 11.45 -1.71
C LYS A 110 30.99 11.09 -1.85
N LYS A 111 31.70 10.96 -0.72
CA LYS A 111 33.09 10.49 -0.70
C LYS A 111 33.21 9.05 -1.20
N ALA A 112 32.25 8.17 -0.89
CA ALA A 112 32.23 6.80 -1.37
C ALA A 112 32.08 6.75 -2.90
N PHE A 113 31.13 7.49 -3.48
CA PHE A 113 30.97 7.60 -4.94
C PHE A 113 32.24 8.10 -5.63
N LYS A 114 32.94 9.08 -5.05
CA LYS A 114 34.22 9.56 -5.57
C LYS A 114 35.30 8.48 -5.62
N LYS A 115 35.35 7.58 -4.64
CA LYS A 115 36.33 6.47 -4.60
C LYS A 115 36.10 5.45 -5.73
N ILE A 116 34.85 5.23 -6.11
CA ILE A 116 34.47 4.35 -7.22
C ILE A 116 34.39 5.10 -8.57
N GLN A 117 34.94 6.31 -8.65
CA GLN A 117 35.01 7.14 -9.87
C GLN A 117 33.65 7.48 -10.49
N VAL A 118 32.59 7.50 -9.68
CA VAL A 118 31.24 7.86 -10.13
C VAL A 118 31.05 9.37 -9.89
N SER A 119 30.86 10.13 -10.97
CA SER A 119 30.86 11.60 -10.94
C SER A 119 29.45 12.22 -11.04
N ASN A 120 28.56 11.57 -11.78
CA ASN A 120 27.24 12.05 -12.12
C ASN A 120 26.18 10.95 -11.94
N VAL A 121 24.89 11.33 -12.02
CA VAL A 121 23.77 10.40 -11.80
C VAL A 121 23.72 9.30 -12.85
N ARG A 122 24.11 9.58 -14.10
CA ARG A 122 24.20 8.55 -15.13
C ARG A 122 25.22 7.48 -14.74
N ASP A 123 26.42 7.86 -14.33
CA ASP A 123 27.45 6.93 -13.88
C ASP A 123 26.92 6.05 -12.73
N ALA A 124 26.18 6.64 -11.79
CA ALA A 124 25.63 5.92 -10.63
C ALA A 124 24.61 4.86 -11.04
N LEU A 125 23.77 5.15 -12.04
CA LEU A 125 22.78 4.20 -12.56
C LEU A 125 23.43 2.98 -13.23
N PHE A 126 24.58 3.18 -13.88
CA PHE A 126 25.32 2.11 -14.54
C PHE A 126 26.36 1.45 -13.62
N ASN A 127 26.56 1.95 -12.41
CA ASN A 127 27.36 1.30 -11.38
C ASN A 127 26.53 0.22 -10.67
N LEU A 128 26.30 -0.88 -11.40
CA LEU A 128 25.44 -1.97 -10.96
C LEU A 128 26.03 -2.71 -9.74
N PRO A 129 25.18 -3.27 -8.86
CA PRO A 129 25.64 -4.12 -7.76
C PRO A 129 26.42 -5.34 -8.28
N ASN A 130 27.58 -5.61 -7.67
CA ASN A 130 28.38 -6.81 -7.98
C ASN A 130 27.63 -8.11 -7.64
N ARG A 131 26.80 -8.08 -6.61
CA ARG A 131 25.99 -9.21 -6.15
C ARG A 131 24.72 -8.70 -5.48
N TYR A 132 23.62 -9.39 -5.74
CA TYR A 132 22.39 -9.25 -4.97
C TYR A 132 22.37 -10.30 -3.87
N GLU A 133 22.16 -9.87 -2.62
CA GLU A 133 21.96 -10.77 -1.50
C GLU A 133 20.48 -11.09 -1.34
N ASP A 134 20.12 -12.38 -1.37
CA ASP A 134 18.75 -12.81 -1.12
C ASP A 134 18.50 -12.89 0.40
N ARG A 135 17.67 -11.97 0.90
CA ARG A 135 17.31 -11.85 2.32
C ARG A 135 15.99 -12.55 2.68
N ARG A 136 15.48 -13.44 1.82
CA ARG A 136 14.30 -14.26 2.14
C ARG A 136 14.59 -15.15 3.35
N ILE A 137 13.58 -15.28 4.21
CA ILE A 137 13.67 -16.05 5.46
C ILE A 137 13.81 -17.54 5.12
N LYS A 138 14.84 -18.19 5.66
CA LYS A 138 15.10 -19.63 5.56
C LYS A 138 15.04 -20.29 6.94
N LYS A 139 14.79 -21.61 6.96
CA LYS A 139 14.99 -22.43 8.16
C LYS A 139 16.49 -22.63 8.38
N ILE A 140 16.97 -22.52 9.62
CA ILE A 140 18.38 -22.67 9.98
C ILE A 140 18.90 -24.04 9.50
N LEU A 141 18.10 -25.10 9.68
CA LEU A 141 18.40 -26.46 9.22
C LEU A 141 18.64 -26.59 7.70
N LYS A 142 18.16 -25.63 6.89
CA LYS A 142 18.31 -25.65 5.43
C LYS A 142 19.55 -24.89 4.95
N VAL A 143 20.28 -24.21 5.84
CA VAL A 143 21.50 -23.48 5.51
C VAL A 143 22.67 -24.44 5.61
N LYS A 144 23.47 -24.56 4.56
CA LYS A 144 24.67 -25.41 4.56
C LYS A 144 25.82 -24.70 5.27
N ASP A 145 26.78 -25.48 5.77
CA ASP A 145 28.00 -24.95 6.34
C ASP A 145 28.73 -24.06 5.33
N GLY A 146 29.00 -22.81 5.72
CA GLY A 146 29.64 -21.80 4.87
C GLY A 146 28.68 -20.94 4.03
N GLU A 147 27.37 -21.21 4.05
CA GLU A 147 26.37 -20.33 3.44
C GLU A 147 25.88 -19.25 4.40
N THR A 148 25.52 -18.08 3.86
CA THR A 148 24.83 -17.03 4.60
C THR A 148 23.32 -17.14 4.36
N GLY A 149 22.54 -16.90 5.41
CA GLY A 149 21.08 -16.95 5.35
C GLY A 149 20.44 -16.00 6.34
N THR A 150 19.24 -15.53 6.01
CA THR A 150 18.41 -14.74 6.94
C THR A 150 17.41 -15.68 7.61
N PHE A 151 17.33 -15.66 8.94
CA PHE A 151 16.42 -16.49 9.73
C PHE A 151 15.79 -15.67 10.85
N ILE A 152 14.61 -16.11 11.29
CA ILE A 152 13.96 -15.64 12.52
C ILE A 152 14.19 -16.72 13.57
N ALA A 153 14.80 -16.33 14.68
CA ALA A 153 15.13 -17.19 15.80
C ALA A 153 15.11 -16.39 17.10
N GLU A 154 14.83 -17.06 18.20
CA GLU A 154 14.96 -16.52 19.55
C GLU A 154 16.40 -16.69 20.02
N VAL A 155 16.92 -15.66 20.71
CA VAL A 155 18.25 -15.71 21.32
C VAL A 155 18.10 -16.32 22.70
N GLU A 156 18.63 -17.53 22.90
CA GLU A 156 18.55 -18.22 24.19
C GLU A 156 19.67 -17.77 25.15
N ASP A 157 20.88 -17.59 24.64
CA ASP A 157 22.04 -17.28 25.47
C ASP A 157 23.09 -16.49 24.70
N ILE A 158 23.83 -15.65 25.43
CA ILE A 158 24.94 -14.84 24.91
C ILE A 158 26.13 -14.99 25.86
N LYS A 159 27.18 -15.65 25.38
CA LYS A 159 28.41 -15.88 26.15
C LYS A 159 29.57 -15.10 25.58
N LYS A 160 30.32 -14.44 26.46
CA LYS A 160 31.62 -13.85 26.12
C LYS A 160 32.70 -14.90 26.33
N ILE A 161 33.40 -15.29 25.26
CA ILE A 161 34.49 -16.27 25.34
C ILE A 161 35.80 -15.52 25.53
N GLY A 162 36.38 -15.63 26.73
CA GLY A 162 37.65 -15.01 27.11
C GLY A 162 38.90 -15.76 26.64
N ARG A 163 38.92 -16.30 25.42
CA ARG A 163 40.11 -16.98 24.85
C ARG A 163 40.55 -16.32 23.54
N GLY A 164 41.59 -15.48 23.63
CA GLY A 164 42.19 -14.78 22.49
C GLY A 164 41.46 -13.48 22.12
N LYS A 165 41.15 -13.27 20.83
CA LYS A 165 40.35 -12.13 20.35
C LYS A 165 38.97 -12.13 21.03
N LEU A 166 38.38 -10.95 21.21
CA LEU A 166 37.02 -10.79 21.73
C LEU A 166 36.04 -11.62 20.89
N LYS A 167 35.56 -12.72 21.46
CA LYS A 167 34.59 -13.63 20.85
C LYS A 167 33.28 -13.57 21.64
N VAL A 168 32.18 -13.40 20.92
CA VAL A 168 30.83 -13.51 21.46
C VAL A 168 30.19 -14.72 20.78
N GLU A 169 29.70 -15.64 21.58
CA GLU A 169 28.91 -16.79 21.15
C GLU A 169 27.45 -16.50 21.47
N VAL A 170 26.58 -16.69 20.49
CA VAL A 170 25.14 -16.47 20.61
C VAL A 170 24.46 -17.79 20.27
N ILE A 171 23.68 -18.32 21.22
CA ILE A 171 22.91 -19.54 21.04
C ILE A 171 21.51 -19.13 20.56
N LEU A 172 21.08 -19.71 19.45
CA LEU A 172 19.83 -19.39 18.79
C LEU A 172 18.91 -20.61 18.77
N LYS A 173 17.63 -20.40 19.04
CA LYS A 173 16.58 -21.41 18.88
C LYS A 173 15.55 -20.96 17.86
N GLN A 174 15.21 -21.87 16.96
CA GLN A 174 14.15 -21.64 15.98
C GLN A 174 13.04 -22.65 16.23
N ASP A 175 11.85 -22.16 16.54
CA ASP A 175 10.66 -23.00 16.68
C ASP A 175 10.26 -23.59 15.31
N ASN A 176 9.82 -24.85 15.34
CA ASN A 176 9.36 -25.57 14.16
C ASN A 176 8.00 -25.01 13.71
N VAL A 177 8.00 -23.95 12.91
CA VAL A 177 6.88 -23.59 12.01
C VAL A 177 7.25 -24.01 10.60
#